data_AF-A0A9N9IAC1-F1
#
_entry.id   AF-A0A9N9IAC1-F1
#
_cell.length_a   1.000
_cell.length_b   1.000
_cell.length_c   1.000
_cell.angle_alpha   90.00
_cell.angle_beta   90.00
_cell.angle_gamma   90.00
#
_symmetry.space_group_name_H-M   'P 1'
#
loop_
_entity.id
_entity.type
_entity.pdbx_description
1 polymer ?
#
loop_
_entity_poly.entity_id
_entity_poly.type
_entity_poly.pdbx_seq_one_letter_code
_entity_poly.pdbx_strand_id
1 'polypeptide(L)'
;EQLNLNNILIALQQIQQENQLLRQENIDVHNKLNQLMQEEAFNQLRESKVKSALLNNFDGFIKEFKATFGNSDKIKMAANRIRKLTQGSKLASSYTSEFHQISSNLDWKKAVLINQFQTGLRNDVKDLLLTIKDPTTLNDAISKTYPTIVGPAILRADANQ
;
A
#
# COMPACT_ATOMS: atom_id res chain seq x y z
N GLU A 1 30.29 43.43 11.93
CA GLU A 1 29.95 42.05 11.54
C GLU A 1 29.39 41.18 12.67
N GLN A 2 29.99 41.16 13.87
CA GLN A 2 29.48 40.33 14.99
C GLN A 2 28.02 40.61 15.41
N LEU A 3 27.57 41.88 15.38
CA LEU A 3 26.19 42.25 15.72
C LEU A 3 25.15 41.64 14.73
N ASN A 4 25.53 41.42 13.47
CA ASN A 4 24.64 40.85 12.45
C ASN A 4 24.50 39.32 12.63
N LEU A 5 25.60 38.64 12.95
CA LEU A 5 25.60 37.20 13.23
C LEU A 5 24.80 36.84 14.49
N ASN A 6 24.91 37.64 15.56
CA ASN A 6 24.14 37.41 16.78
C ASN A 6 22.63 37.60 16.54
N ASN A 7 22.23 38.58 15.75
CA ASN A 7 20.82 38.79 15.40
C ASN A 7 20.25 37.63 14.57
N ILE A 8 21.05 37.09 13.63
CA ILE A 8 20.67 35.90 12.85
C ILE A 8 20.52 34.68 13.76
N LEU A 9 21.43 34.48 14.71
CA LEU A 9 21.38 33.35 15.64
C LEU A 9 20.13 33.40 16.53
N ILE A 10 19.76 34.59 17.02
CA ILE A 10 18.53 34.78 17.82
C ILE A 10 17.29 34.47 16.98
N ALA A 11 17.24 34.97 15.74
CA ALA A 11 16.12 34.68 14.83
C ALA A 11 16.00 33.19 14.53
N LEU A 12 17.12 32.48 14.33
CA LEU A 12 17.12 31.04 14.12
C LEU A 12 16.67 30.26 15.36
N GLN A 13 17.07 30.70 16.56
CA GLN A 13 16.57 30.10 17.81
C GLN A 13 15.07 30.29 17.99
N GLN A 14 14.56 31.48 17.69
CA GLN A 14 13.13 31.79 17.76
C GLN A 14 12.32 30.91 16.80
N ILE A 15 12.76 30.82 15.53
CA ILE A 15 12.12 29.96 14.52
C ILE A 15 12.16 28.49 14.95
N GLN A 16 13.24 28.04 15.59
CA GLN A 16 13.33 26.68 16.10
C GLN A 16 12.34 26.42 17.24
N GLN A 17 12.15 27.38 18.15
CA GLN A 17 11.16 27.27 19.23
C GLN A 17 9.73 27.24 18.70
N GLU A 18 9.39 28.12 17.74
CA GLU A 18 8.07 28.15 17.11
C GLU A 18 7.77 26.85 16.37
N ASN A 19 8.76 26.28 15.68
CA ASN A 19 8.62 24.98 15.04
C ASN A 19 8.43 23.82 16.03
N GLN A 20 8.98 23.92 17.25
CA GLN A 20 8.72 22.94 18.31
C GLN A 20 7.30 23.09 18.86
N LEU A 21 6.85 24.32 19.10
CA LEU A 21 5.50 24.60 19.59
C LEU A 21 4.43 24.12 18.61
N LEU A 22 4.59 24.43 17.31
CA LEU A 22 3.68 23.98 16.25
C LEU A 22 3.63 22.45 16.13
N ARG A 23 4.76 21.76 16.34
CA ARG A 23 4.77 20.28 16.36
C ARG A 23 3.98 19.74 17.53
N GLN A 24 4.10 20.36 18.70
CA GLN A 24 3.36 19.95 19.89
C GLN A 24 1.85 20.20 19.72
N GLU A 25 1.47 21.37 19.22
CA GLU A 25 0.07 21.70 18.95
C GLU A 25 -0.57 20.71 17.96
N ASN A 26 0.15 20.31 16.90
CA ASN A 26 -0.33 19.29 15.98
C ASN A 26 -0.50 17.92 16.63
N ILE A 27 0.40 17.52 17.53
CA ILE A 27 0.28 16.28 18.30
C ILE A 27 -0.96 16.36 19.23
N ASP A 28 -1.16 17.49 19.89
CA ASP A 28 -2.28 17.70 20.81
C ASP A 28 -3.63 17.72 20.07
N VAL A 29 -3.70 18.37 18.92
CA VAL A 29 -4.88 18.34 18.04
C VAL A 29 -5.18 16.92 17.56
N HIS A 30 -4.16 16.16 17.14
CA HIS A 30 -4.34 14.78 16.73
C HIS A 30 -4.85 13.90 17.87
N ASN A 31 -4.27 14.06 19.07
CA ASN A 31 -4.71 13.34 20.27
C ASN A 31 -6.13 13.74 20.66
N LYS A 32 -6.48 15.02 20.56
CA LYS A 32 -7.84 15.50 20.86
C LYS A 32 -8.85 14.97 19.86
N LEU A 33 -8.51 14.92 18.57
CA LEU A 33 -9.38 14.34 17.54
C LEU A 33 -9.60 12.84 17.79
N ASN A 34 -8.55 12.11 18.15
CA ASN A 34 -8.67 10.69 18.52
C ASN A 34 -9.56 10.50 19.76
N GLN A 35 -9.44 11.37 20.76
CA GLN A 35 -10.29 11.33 21.95
C GLN A 35 -11.77 11.62 21.61
N LEU A 36 -12.04 12.65 20.80
CA LEU A 36 -13.40 13.01 20.40
C LEU A 36 -14.05 11.90 19.56
N MET A 37 -13.29 11.27 18.65
CA MET A 37 -13.75 10.11 17.88
C MET A 37 -14.11 8.92 18.80
N GLN A 38 -13.36 8.70 19.88
CA GLN A 38 -13.69 7.67 20.86
C GLN A 38 -14.91 8.02 21.71
N GLU A 39 -15.02 9.26 22.16
CA GLU A 39 -16.17 9.75 22.94
C GLU A 39 -17.46 9.72 22.10
N GLU A 40 -17.40 10.10 20.83
CA GLU A 40 -18.55 10.09 19.92
C GLU A 40 -18.96 8.66 19.54
N ALA A 41 -18.00 7.76 19.26
CA ALA A 41 -18.29 6.34 19.06
C ALA A 41 -18.90 5.68 20.31
N PHE A 42 -18.42 6.05 21.51
CA PHE A 42 -18.94 5.54 22.77
C PHE A 42 -20.35 6.09 23.09
N ASN A 43 -20.60 7.37 22.82
CA ASN A 43 -21.91 7.99 22.98
C ASN A 43 -22.93 7.43 21.99
N GLN A 44 -22.55 7.17 20.73
CA GLN A 44 -23.41 6.48 19.77
C GLN A 44 -23.78 5.08 20.24
N LEU A 45 -22.85 4.34 20.86
CA LEU A 45 -23.14 3.03 21.45
C LEU A 45 -24.15 3.11 22.61
N ARG A 46 -24.01 4.14 23.46
CA ARG A 46 -24.82 4.35 24.67
C ARG A 46 -26.22 4.90 24.35
N GLU A 47 -26.33 5.77 23.35
CA GLU A 47 -27.61 6.33 22.88
C GLU A 47 -28.38 5.34 22.00
N SER A 48 -27.68 4.43 21.34
CA SER A 48 -28.32 3.22 20.84
C SER A 48 -28.81 2.44 22.05
N LYS A 49 -30.13 2.50 22.33
CA LYS A 49 -30.85 1.65 23.29
C LYS A 49 -30.85 0.18 22.84
N VAL A 50 -29.75 -0.30 22.32
CA VAL A 50 -29.57 -1.65 21.81
C VAL A 50 -29.26 -2.51 23.02
N LYS A 51 -30.32 -2.96 23.70
CA LYS A 51 -30.30 -4.20 24.49
C LYS A 51 -30.10 -5.40 23.55
N SER A 52 -29.03 -5.39 22.76
CA SER A 52 -28.65 -6.54 21.97
C SER A 52 -27.97 -7.53 22.90
N ALA A 53 -28.43 -8.77 22.88
CA ALA A 53 -27.74 -9.89 23.51
C ALA A 53 -26.26 -10.00 23.06
N LEU A 54 -25.87 -9.37 21.95
CA LEU A 54 -24.49 -9.29 21.46
C LEU A 54 -23.57 -8.45 22.37
N LEU A 55 -24.08 -7.44 23.09
CA LEU A 55 -23.24 -6.67 24.04
C LEU A 55 -22.92 -7.45 25.31
N ASN A 56 -23.71 -8.49 25.63
CA ASN A 56 -23.48 -9.37 26.77
C ASN A 56 -22.63 -10.60 26.40
N ASN A 57 -22.30 -10.78 25.12
CA ASN A 57 -21.48 -11.86 24.60
C ASN A 57 -20.40 -11.28 23.68
N PHE A 58 -19.29 -10.85 24.29
CA PHE A 58 -18.17 -10.24 23.60
C PHE A 58 -17.61 -11.12 22.47
N ASP A 59 -17.54 -12.45 22.68
CA ASP A 59 -17.09 -13.39 21.64
C ASP A 59 -18.06 -13.43 20.45
N GLY A 60 -19.37 -13.41 20.72
CA GLY A 60 -20.41 -13.29 19.70
C GLY A 60 -20.30 -12.00 18.91
N PHE A 61 -20.08 -10.87 19.61
CA PHE A 61 -19.84 -9.58 18.98
C PHE A 61 -18.60 -9.59 18.08
N ILE A 62 -17.45 -10.07 18.57
CA ILE A 62 -16.21 -10.13 17.76
C ILE A 62 -16.37 -11.07 16.56
N LYS A 63 -17.10 -12.18 16.70
CA LYS A 63 -17.40 -13.10 15.60
C LYS A 63 -18.25 -12.42 14.53
N GLU A 64 -19.35 -11.78 14.91
CA GLU A 64 -20.25 -11.05 14.02
C GLU A 64 -19.54 -9.86 13.35
N PHE A 65 -18.74 -9.12 14.11
CA PHE A 65 -17.96 -7.98 13.65
C PHE A 65 -16.90 -8.39 12.63
N LYS A 66 -16.15 -9.48 12.88
CA LYS A 66 -15.19 -10.03 11.92
C LYS A 66 -15.87 -10.61 10.68
N ALA A 67 -17.04 -11.22 10.82
CA ALA A 67 -17.83 -11.72 9.70
C ALA A 67 -18.34 -10.58 8.81
N THR A 68 -18.76 -9.47 9.43
CA THR A 68 -19.33 -8.31 8.73
C THR A 68 -18.24 -7.43 8.09
N PHE A 69 -17.14 -7.18 8.81
CA PHE A 69 -16.13 -6.18 8.42
C PHE A 69 -14.72 -6.78 8.18
N GLY A 70 -14.36 -7.88 8.84
CA GLY A 70 -12.97 -8.36 8.92
C GLY A 70 -12.38 -8.90 7.60
N ASN A 71 -13.19 -9.53 6.74
CA ASN A 71 -12.73 -10.10 5.47
C ASN A 71 -13.21 -9.31 4.24
N SER A 72 -14.40 -8.72 4.31
CA SER A 72 -14.97 -7.92 3.21
C SER A 72 -14.06 -6.75 2.85
N ASP A 73 -13.55 -6.02 3.83
CA ASP A 73 -12.77 -4.81 3.56
C ASP A 73 -11.40 -5.13 2.99
N LYS A 74 -10.73 -6.19 3.46
CA LYS A 74 -9.43 -6.60 2.94
C LYS A 74 -9.49 -7.05 1.48
N ILE A 75 -10.48 -7.88 1.13
CA ILE A 75 -10.66 -8.34 -0.26
C ILE A 75 -11.05 -7.15 -1.16
N LYS A 76 -11.95 -6.28 -0.70
CA LYS A 76 -12.33 -5.06 -1.44
C LYS A 76 -11.14 -4.11 -1.63
N MET A 77 -10.31 -3.92 -0.61
CA MET A 77 -9.10 -3.11 -0.69
C MET A 77 -8.07 -3.71 -1.64
N ALA A 78 -7.81 -5.02 -1.56
CA ALA A 78 -6.92 -5.72 -2.48
C ALA A 78 -7.43 -5.62 -3.93
N ALA A 79 -8.73 -5.81 -4.15
CA ALA A 79 -9.38 -5.67 -5.45
C ALA A 79 -9.29 -4.25 -6.02
N ASN A 80 -9.41 -3.22 -5.18
CA ASN A 80 -9.23 -1.83 -5.61
C ASN A 80 -7.77 -1.50 -5.89
N ARG A 81 -6.84 -2.02 -5.05
CA ARG A 81 -5.40 -1.80 -5.22
C ARG A 81 -4.88 -2.45 -6.49
N ILE A 82 -5.25 -3.70 -6.78
CA ILE A 82 -4.79 -4.39 -7.99
C ILE A 82 -5.32 -3.74 -9.27
N ARG A 83 -6.54 -3.18 -9.26
CA ARG A 83 -7.11 -2.45 -10.40
C ARG A 83 -6.39 -1.16 -10.71
N LYS A 84 -5.88 -0.48 -9.68
CA LYS A 84 -5.12 0.77 -9.80
C LYS A 84 -3.63 0.53 -9.99
N LEU A 85 -3.14 -0.70 -9.82
CA LEU A 85 -1.72 -1.01 -9.91
C LEU A 85 -1.26 -0.91 -11.36
N THR A 86 -0.33 0.01 -11.60
CA THR A 86 0.38 0.17 -12.88
C THR A 86 1.88 0.07 -12.65
N GLN A 87 2.62 -0.34 -13.69
CA GLN A 87 4.08 -0.40 -13.64
C GLN A 87 4.68 1.00 -13.47
N GLY A 88 4.16 1.99 -14.20
CA GLY A 88 4.65 3.37 -14.14
C GLY A 88 6.16 3.47 -14.42
N SER A 89 6.89 4.14 -13.53
CA SER A 89 8.35 4.24 -13.58
C SER A 89 9.09 3.06 -12.95
N LYS A 90 8.37 2.11 -12.32
CA LYS A 90 8.98 0.97 -11.63
C LYS A 90 9.56 -0.03 -12.64
N LEU A 91 10.55 -0.80 -12.16
CA LEU A 91 11.00 -2.00 -12.86
C LEU A 91 9.84 -2.99 -12.99
N ALA A 92 9.83 -3.75 -14.11
CA ALA A 92 8.81 -4.76 -14.37
C ALA A 92 8.77 -5.82 -13.26
N SER A 93 9.93 -6.24 -12.73
CA SER A 93 10.00 -7.17 -11.60
C SER A 93 9.36 -6.65 -10.33
N SER A 94 9.59 -5.37 -9.99
CA SER A 94 8.95 -4.74 -8.83
C SER A 94 7.44 -4.69 -8.99
N TYR A 95 6.95 -4.36 -10.18
CA TYR A 95 5.53 -4.44 -10.51
C TYR A 95 4.98 -5.86 -10.38
N THR A 96 5.68 -6.85 -10.94
CA THR A 96 5.29 -8.26 -10.89
C THR A 96 5.19 -8.79 -9.46
N SER A 97 6.19 -8.52 -8.62
CA SER A 97 6.16 -8.92 -7.21
C SER A 97 5.00 -8.28 -6.45
N GLU A 98 4.74 -6.99 -6.67
CA GLU A 98 3.62 -6.29 -6.02
C GLU A 98 2.26 -6.82 -6.51
N PHE A 99 2.14 -7.11 -7.81
CA PHE A 99 0.94 -7.72 -8.37
C PHE A 99 0.67 -9.10 -7.75
N HIS A 100 1.69 -9.94 -7.65
CA HIS A 100 1.58 -11.26 -7.02
C HIS A 100 1.13 -11.18 -5.57
N GLN A 101 1.76 -10.31 -4.78
CA GLN A 101 1.43 -10.13 -3.37
C GLN A 101 -0.02 -9.69 -3.16
N ILE A 102 -0.56 -8.83 -4.04
CA ILE A 102 -1.96 -8.39 -3.93
C ILE A 102 -2.89 -9.52 -4.40
N SER A 103 -2.55 -10.18 -5.51
CA SER A 103 -3.36 -11.24 -6.11
C SER A 103 -3.51 -12.48 -5.23
N SER A 104 -2.54 -12.77 -4.35
CA SER A 104 -2.63 -13.91 -3.43
C SER A 104 -3.77 -13.79 -2.41
N ASN A 105 -4.33 -12.60 -2.25
CA ASN A 105 -5.48 -12.31 -1.38
C ASN A 105 -6.81 -12.28 -2.14
N LEU A 106 -6.82 -12.65 -3.43
CA LEU A 106 -7.99 -12.55 -4.31
C LEU A 106 -8.32 -13.91 -4.95
N ASP A 107 -9.58 -14.33 -4.86
CA ASP A 107 -10.10 -15.53 -5.53
C ASP A 107 -10.48 -15.28 -7.00
N TRP A 108 -9.72 -14.42 -7.70
CA TRP A 108 -10.02 -14.06 -9.08
C TRP A 108 -9.60 -15.16 -10.05
N LYS A 109 -10.39 -15.36 -11.11
CA LYS A 109 -10.05 -16.31 -12.18
C LYS A 109 -8.74 -15.89 -12.86
N LYS A 110 -7.90 -16.85 -13.21
CA LYS A 110 -6.59 -16.65 -13.88
C LYS A 110 -6.68 -15.74 -15.10
N ALA A 111 -7.70 -15.89 -15.94
CA ALA A 111 -7.90 -15.04 -17.12
C ALA A 111 -8.06 -13.55 -16.76
N VAL A 112 -8.78 -13.25 -15.68
CA VAL A 112 -8.97 -11.88 -15.18
C VAL A 112 -7.66 -11.32 -14.65
N LEU A 113 -6.89 -12.12 -13.91
CA LEU A 113 -5.58 -11.72 -13.39
C LEU A 113 -4.58 -11.44 -14.53
N ILE A 114 -4.54 -12.28 -15.56
CA ILE A 114 -3.67 -12.06 -16.73
C ILE A 114 -4.04 -10.76 -17.44
N ASN A 115 -5.34 -10.54 -17.69
CA ASN A 115 -5.79 -9.31 -18.35
C ASN A 115 -5.47 -8.05 -17.52
N GLN A 116 -5.69 -8.10 -16.19
CA GLN A 116 -5.37 -6.99 -15.30
C GLN A 116 -3.86 -6.72 -15.23
N PHE A 117 -3.04 -7.78 -15.18
CA PHE A 117 -1.58 -7.68 -15.21
C PHE A 117 -1.09 -7.02 -16.50
N GLN A 118 -1.55 -7.52 -17.64
CA GLN A 118 -1.19 -6.96 -18.95
C GLN A 118 -1.61 -5.48 -19.04
N THR A 119 -2.82 -5.13 -18.60
CA THR A 119 -3.31 -3.75 -18.65
C THR A 119 -2.41 -2.79 -17.88
N GLY A 120 -1.89 -3.21 -16.72
CA GLY A 120 -1.04 -2.38 -15.86
C GLY A 120 0.42 -2.22 -16.32
N LEU A 121 0.89 -3.02 -17.28
CA LEU A 121 2.25 -2.89 -17.83
C LEU A 121 2.43 -1.62 -18.65
N ARG A 122 3.66 -1.12 -18.74
CA ARG A 122 4.03 0.01 -19.59
C ARG A 122 4.06 -0.41 -21.06
N ASN A 123 3.78 0.52 -21.98
CA ASN A 123 3.60 0.22 -23.40
C ASN A 123 4.86 -0.38 -24.06
N ASP A 124 6.04 0.15 -23.77
CA ASP A 124 7.32 -0.42 -24.22
C ASP A 124 7.52 -1.87 -23.77
N VAL A 125 7.11 -2.21 -22.55
CA VAL A 125 7.17 -3.58 -22.03
C VAL A 125 6.10 -4.46 -22.69
N LYS A 126 4.90 -3.92 -22.96
CA LYS A 126 3.87 -4.62 -23.73
C LYS A 126 4.34 -4.93 -25.15
N ASP A 127 4.96 -3.96 -25.82
CA ASP A 127 5.46 -4.10 -27.19
C ASP A 127 6.61 -5.12 -27.28
N LEU A 128 7.48 -5.15 -26.26
CA LEU A 128 8.50 -6.19 -26.11
C LEU A 128 7.91 -7.57 -25.82
N LEU A 129 6.81 -7.65 -25.07
CA LEU A 129 6.11 -8.92 -24.83
C LEU A 129 5.36 -9.41 -26.07
N LEU A 130 4.84 -8.51 -26.91
CA LEU A 130 4.19 -8.86 -28.18
C LEU A 130 5.17 -9.44 -29.22
N THR A 131 6.46 -9.09 -29.12
CA THR A 131 7.51 -9.69 -29.97
C THR A 131 7.95 -11.09 -29.49
N ILE A 132 7.50 -11.53 -28.30
CA ILE A 132 7.81 -12.83 -27.71
C ILE A 132 6.52 -13.66 -27.69
N LYS A 133 6.42 -14.66 -28.58
CA LYS A 133 5.28 -15.57 -28.75
C LYS A 133 4.49 -15.82 -27.45
N ASP A 134 3.17 -15.57 -27.51
CA ASP A 134 2.27 -15.43 -26.36
C ASP A 134 2.52 -16.45 -25.22
N PRO A 135 2.70 -16.00 -23.97
CA PRO A 135 2.72 -16.90 -22.83
C PRO A 135 1.31 -17.44 -22.56
N THR A 136 1.12 -18.75 -22.79
CA THR A 136 -0.12 -19.47 -22.48
C THR A 136 -0.41 -19.59 -20.98
N THR A 137 0.58 -19.28 -20.13
CA THR A 137 0.44 -19.34 -18.67
C THR A 137 1.08 -18.15 -17.96
N LEU A 138 0.60 -17.88 -16.74
CA LEU A 138 1.13 -16.82 -15.86
C LEU A 138 2.62 -17.04 -15.55
N ASN A 139 3.05 -18.29 -15.35
CA ASN A 139 4.45 -18.65 -15.14
C ASN A 139 5.32 -18.38 -16.38
N ASP A 140 4.78 -18.61 -17.60
CA ASP A 140 5.49 -18.26 -18.83
C ASP A 140 5.69 -16.75 -18.94
N ALA A 141 4.68 -15.95 -18.60
CA ALA A 141 4.78 -14.50 -18.64
C ALA A 141 5.81 -13.97 -17.63
N ILE A 142 5.83 -14.53 -16.42
CA ILE A 142 6.79 -14.19 -15.36
C ILE A 142 8.21 -14.58 -15.79
N SER A 143 8.43 -15.83 -16.21
CA SER A 143 9.73 -16.34 -16.66
C SER A 143 10.32 -15.53 -17.81
N LYS A 144 9.49 -15.15 -18.79
CA LYS A 144 9.90 -14.38 -19.98
C LYS A 144 10.22 -12.91 -19.70
N THR A 145 9.87 -12.37 -18.52
CA THR A 145 10.27 -11.01 -18.11
C THR A 145 11.63 -10.96 -17.40
N TYR A 146 12.23 -12.11 -17.05
CA TYR A 146 13.57 -12.19 -16.46
C TYR A 146 14.76 -11.93 -17.40
N PRO A 147 14.73 -12.27 -18.71
CA PRO A 147 15.88 -12.03 -19.61
C PRO A 147 16.21 -10.56 -19.83
N THR A 148 15.28 -9.64 -19.58
CA THR A 148 15.52 -8.19 -19.66
C THR A 148 16.08 -7.62 -18.35
N ILE A 149 16.11 -8.40 -17.26
CA ILE A 149 16.51 -7.96 -15.90
C ILE A 149 18.01 -8.11 -15.66
N VAL A 150 18.69 -8.99 -16.39
CA VAL A 150 20.12 -9.23 -16.22
C VAL A 150 20.75 -9.07 -17.59
N GLY A 151 21.34 -7.91 -17.87
CA GLY A 151 22.08 -7.68 -19.11
C GLY A 151 23.12 -8.79 -19.37
N PRO A 152 23.68 -8.88 -20.59
CA PRO A 152 24.56 -9.97 -21.04
C PRO A 152 25.88 -10.15 -20.26
N ALA A 153 26.08 -9.46 -19.15
CA ALA A 153 27.30 -9.43 -18.36
C ALA A 153 27.46 -10.61 -17.36
N ILE A 154 26.39 -11.32 -16.98
CA ILE A 154 26.49 -12.37 -15.92
C ILE A 154 26.73 -13.79 -16.47
N LEU A 155 26.70 -14.01 -17.80
CA LEU A 155 26.97 -15.33 -18.38
C LEU A 155 28.43 -15.53 -18.85
N ARG A 156 29.36 -14.62 -18.50
CA ARG A 156 30.79 -14.75 -18.86
C ARG A 156 31.74 -15.08 -17.71
N ALA A 157 31.25 -15.33 -16.50
CA ALA A 157 32.11 -15.60 -15.34
C ALA A 157 32.38 -17.09 -15.04
N ASP A 158 31.59 -18.03 -15.59
CA ASP A 158 31.74 -19.47 -15.28
C ASP A 158 32.18 -20.33 -16.49
N ALA A 159 32.79 -19.71 -17.50
CA ALA A 159 33.37 -20.43 -18.64
C ALA A 159 34.80 -19.93 -18.90
N ASN A 160 35.71 -20.25 -17.99
CA ASN A 160 37.16 -20.35 -18.23
C ASN A 160 37.75 -21.28 -17.16
N GLN A 161 37.58 -22.59 -17.39
CA GLN A 161 38.68 -23.53 -17.25
C GLN A 161 39.63 -23.34 -18.44
#